data_AF-A0A7Y0Y4F0-F1
#
_entry.id   AF-A0A7Y0Y4F0-F1
#
_cell.length_a   1.000
_cell.length_b   1.000
_cell.length_c   1.000
_cell.angle_alpha   90.00
_cell.angle_beta   90.00
_cell.angle_gamma   90.00
#
_symmetry.space_group_name_H-M   'P 1'
#
loop_
_entity.id
_entity.type
_entity.pdbx_description
1 polymer ?
#
loop_
_entity_poly.entity_id
_entity_poly.type
_entity_poly.pdbx_seq_one_letter_code
_entity_poly.pdbx_strand_id
1 'polypeptide(L)'
;MIDTTKLKEALTAYKNDFAPLTWNEERYKWETVKHFQDNWDVNATDFAVMLENSLAKTDNLLMSQCNYPKNMIVEFAQKDPEQVRSMFINLFDEGQDYYERVKIFKQTSVALLSKYGKAEDNHYQSENVITIYLWLRYPDKYYIFKLGIVRNVAKYLHANYHFKKGAYAENLRNHLALYDELCAELQKDAELVQLLHSQLTPDCYPDSALHTLTIDVGYYISQSLSKQKDANESNMTATVAPAVKDDTSDSYTKADFLTEVYMTEERYDHLTSLLKNKKNVILQGAPGVGKTFCAKRLAWSMIGKKDESRIEFIQFHQNYSYEDFMMGYKPEKQGFKLKYGVFYRFCQQAANHPDKEFFFLILHPFHPKNWDKHTIVSANLYQIFTYVKNKQAELNQSGGSRQVSGMLLYARTDEDIQPDGVYQMSGNQISVTTLDLNCPFEQLSAQLNSIAATHFETV
;
A
#
# COMPACT_ATOMS: atom_id res chain seq x y z
N MET A 1 -13.36 24.60 20.86
CA MET A 1 -14.02 23.74 21.85
C MET A 1 -14.73 22.59 21.15
N ILE A 2 -14.64 21.39 21.73
CA ILE A 2 -15.28 20.16 21.25
C ILE A 2 -16.70 20.02 21.82
N ASP A 3 -17.59 19.38 21.07
CA ASP A 3 -18.93 19.02 21.54
C ASP A 3 -18.86 17.83 22.51
N THR A 4 -19.01 18.13 23.80
CA THR A 4 -18.95 17.13 24.89
C THR A 4 -20.12 16.16 24.88
N THR A 5 -21.25 16.51 24.25
CA THR A 5 -22.39 15.60 24.10
C THR A 5 -22.05 14.51 23.09
N LYS A 6 -21.52 14.91 21.92
CA LYS A 6 -21.01 13.98 20.92
C LYS A 6 -19.87 13.11 21.44
N LEU A 7 -18.98 13.68 22.24
CA LEU A 7 -17.92 12.91 22.87
C LEU A 7 -18.48 11.82 23.79
N LYS A 8 -19.46 12.13 24.65
CA LYS A 8 -20.10 11.13 25.53
C LYS A 8 -20.76 9.99 24.75
N GLU A 9 -21.41 10.28 23.63
CA GLU A 9 -21.96 9.26 22.73
C GLU A 9 -20.86 8.31 22.23
N ALA A 10 -19.75 8.87 21.73
CA ALA A 10 -18.60 8.08 21.27
C ALA A 10 -17.95 7.27 22.39
N LEU A 11 -17.77 7.84 23.58
CA LEU A 11 -17.15 7.14 24.71
C LEU A 11 -18.01 5.99 25.23
N THR A 12 -19.34 6.12 25.18
CA THR A 12 -20.25 5.03 25.53
C THR A 12 -20.05 3.85 24.57
N ALA A 13 -19.99 4.11 23.26
CA ALA A 13 -19.73 3.09 22.26
C ALA A 13 -18.32 2.48 22.40
N TYR A 14 -17.31 3.34 22.59
CA TYR A 14 -15.93 2.92 22.79
C TYR A 14 -15.77 1.99 23.98
N LYS A 15 -16.35 2.32 25.14
CA LYS A 15 -16.29 1.48 26.35
C LYS A 15 -16.95 0.10 26.14
N ASN A 16 -18.03 0.04 25.38
CA ASN A 16 -18.70 -1.22 25.05
C ASN A 16 -17.84 -2.13 24.14
N ASP A 17 -17.14 -1.53 23.18
CA ASP A 17 -16.27 -2.25 22.23
C ASP A 17 -14.85 -2.49 22.77
N PHE A 18 -14.50 -1.88 23.92
CA PHE A 18 -13.13 -1.77 24.41
C PHE A 18 -12.45 -3.12 24.60
N ALA A 19 -12.95 -3.99 25.48
CA ALA A 19 -12.31 -5.27 25.77
C ALA A 19 -12.40 -6.31 24.62
N PRO A 20 -13.56 -6.55 23.98
CA PRO A 20 -13.68 -7.64 23.01
C PRO A 20 -13.01 -7.35 21.66
N LEU A 21 -12.95 -6.07 21.25
CA LEU A 21 -12.51 -5.69 19.91
C LEU A 21 -11.31 -4.73 19.96
N THR A 22 -11.50 -3.55 20.54
CA THR A 22 -10.53 -2.45 20.44
C THR A 22 -9.21 -2.78 21.13
N TRP A 23 -9.24 -3.28 22.35
CA TRP A 23 -8.05 -3.58 23.14
C TRP A 23 -7.20 -4.68 22.49
N ASN A 24 -7.83 -5.75 22.01
CA ASN A 24 -7.11 -6.86 21.38
C ASN A 24 -6.39 -6.43 20.10
N GLU A 25 -6.98 -5.52 19.33
CA GLU A 25 -6.41 -5.02 18.07
C GLU A 25 -5.44 -3.84 18.27
N GLU A 26 -5.64 -3.01 19.29
CA GLU A 26 -4.94 -1.72 19.45
C GLU A 26 -3.96 -1.66 20.63
N ARG A 27 -3.90 -2.68 21.50
CA ARG A 27 -2.96 -2.73 22.65
C ARG A 27 -1.50 -2.55 22.25
N TYR A 28 -1.14 -2.86 20.99
CA TYR A 28 0.22 -2.70 20.48
C TYR A 28 0.72 -1.26 20.64
N LYS A 29 -0.16 -0.24 20.68
CA LYS A 29 0.24 1.16 20.90
C LYS A 29 1.01 1.33 22.21
N TRP A 30 0.46 0.80 23.31
CA TRP A 30 1.08 0.86 24.63
C TRP A 30 2.32 -0.03 24.73
N GLU A 31 2.30 -1.22 24.13
CA GLU A 31 3.46 -2.12 24.09
C GLU A 31 4.62 -1.52 23.29
N THR A 32 4.32 -0.80 22.22
CA THR A 32 5.33 -0.15 21.37
C THR A 32 6.01 1.00 22.11
N VAL A 33 5.24 1.83 22.84
CA VAL A 33 5.82 2.90 23.66
C VAL A 33 6.73 2.32 24.73
N LYS A 34 6.27 1.30 25.48
CA LYS A 34 7.08 0.63 26.50
C LYS A 34 8.40 0.11 25.92
N HIS A 35 8.30 -0.63 24.81
CA HIS A 35 9.47 -1.20 24.14
C HIS A 35 10.44 -0.10 23.68
N PHE A 36 9.95 0.99 23.10
CA PHE A 36 10.81 2.10 22.70
C PHE A 36 11.51 2.74 23.91
N GLN A 37 10.77 3.05 24.99
CA GLN A 37 11.32 3.66 26.20
C GLN A 37 12.40 2.80 26.85
N ASP A 38 12.21 1.49 26.91
CA ASP A 38 13.17 0.56 27.53
C ASP A 38 14.46 0.40 26.72
N ASN A 39 14.41 0.65 25.40
CA ASN A 39 15.48 0.33 24.46
C ASN A 39 16.10 1.57 23.80
N TRP A 40 15.63 2.78 24.13
CA TRP A 40 16.15 4.02 23.58
C TRP A 40 17.32 4.58 24.41
N ASP A 41 18.50 4.64 23.80
CA ASP A 41 19.66 5.35 24.34
C ASP A 41 20.38 6.15 23.24
N VAL A 42 20.18 7.47 23.27
CA VAL A 42 20.78 8.39 22.30
C VAL A 42 22.31 8.40 22.35
N ASN A 43 22.92 7.96 23.46
CA ASN A 43 24.38 7.90 23.64
C ASN A 43 24.96 6.50 23.39
N ALA A 44 24.14 5.56 22.90
CA ALA A 44 24.60 4.20 22.59
C ALA A 44 25.82 4.22 21.66
N THR A 45 26.76 3.31 21.94
CA THR A 45 27.98 3.17 21.14
C THR A 45 27.65 2.74 19.71
N ASP A 46 26.77 1.75 19.56
CA ASP A 46 26.20 1.36 18.26
C ASP A 46 24.78 1.93 18.15
N PHE A 47 24.69 3.17 17.66
CA PHE A 47 23.42 3.88 17.54
C PHE A 47 22.48 3.23 16.51
N ALA A 48 23.00 2.64 15.44
CA ALA A 48 22.17 2.03 14.41
C ALA A 48 21.45 0.77 14.93
N VAL A 49 22.19 -0.11 15.61
CA VAL A 49 21.62 -1.31 16.25
C VAL A 49 20.64 -0.92 17.38
N MET A 50 20.98 0.08 18.18
CA MET A 50 20.07 0.61 19.21
C MET A 50 18.77 1.12 18.59
N LEU A 51 18.87 1.96 17.55
CA LEU A 51 17.71 2.54 16.86
C LEU A 51 16.82 1.43 16.28
N GLU A 52 17.39 0.46 15.58
CA GLU A 52 16.65 -0.69 15.03
C GLU A 52 15.91 -1.46 16.12
N ASN A 53 16.58 -1.76 17.24
CA ASN A 53 15.98 -2.46 18.37
C ASN A 53 14.86 -1.65 19.04
N SER A 54 15.06 -0.34 19.26
CA SER A 54 14.04 0.55 19.83
C SER A 54 12.76 0.63 18.99
N LEU A 55 12.88 0.48 17.66
CA LEU A 55 11.75 0.50 16.72
C LEU A 55 11.22 -0.90 16.39
N ALA A 56 11.70 -1.96 17.03
CA ALA A 56 11.36 -3.34 16.66
C ALA A 56 9.85 -3.62 16.69
N LYS A 57 9.12 -3.10 17.69
CA LYS A 57 7.65 -3.31 17.83
C LYS A 57 6.77 -2.28 17.09
N THR A 58 7.34 -1.41 16.27
CA THR A 58 6.59 -0.30 15.63
C THR A 58 5.90 -0.67 14.32
N ASP A 59 5.89 -1.95 13.91
CA ASP A 59 5.51 -2.37 12.56
C ASP A 59 4.09 -1.92 12.17
N ASN A 60 3.12 -1.97 13.09
CA ASN A 60 1.74 -1.50 12.84
C ASN A 60 1.64 0.02 12.54
N LEU A 61 2.65 0.80 12.90
CA LEU A 61 2.69 2.27 12.78
C LEU A 61 3.67 2.73 11.70
N LEU A 62 4.82 2.06 11.61
CA LEU A 62 5.98 2.45 10.82
C LEU A 62 6.36 1.42 9.75
N MET A 63 5.52 0.39 9.53
CA MET A 63 5.57 -0.47 8.36
C MET A 63 4.17 -0.60 7.74
N SER A 64 4.05 -0.26 6.46
CA SER A 64 2.85 -0.52 5.67
C SER A 64 3.26 -1.16 4.35
N GLN A 65 2.33 -1.84 3.67
CA GLN A 65 2.58 -2.74 2.53
C GLN A 65 3.42 -2.12 1.37
N CYS A 66 3.56 -0.79 1.29
CA CYS A 66 4.41 -0.06 0.34
C CYS A 66 5.18 1.14 0.95
N ASN A 67 5.25 1.25 2.28
CA ASN A 67 5.86 2.38 2.98
C ASN A 67 6.70 1.85 4.15
N TYR A 68 8.02 2.02 4.08
CA TYR A 68 8.97 1.52 5.07
C TYR A 68 9.76 2.63 5.77
N PRO A 69 9.12 3.54 6.52
CA PRO A 69 9.82 4.61 7.23
C PRO A 69 10.85 4.09 8.24
N LYS A 70 10.55 3.00 8.95
CA LYS A 70 11.50 2.34 9.87
C LYS A 70 12.75 1.88 9.12
N ASN A 71 12.59 1.12 8.04
CA ASN A 71 13.74 0.58 7.29
C ASN A 71 14.59 1.72 6.71
N MET A 72 13.96 2.76 6.15
CA MET A 72 14.68 3.92 5.64
C MET A 72 15.56 4.60 6.70
N ILE A 73 15.02 4.88 7.89
CA ILE A 73 15.80 5.60 8.92
C ILE A 73 16.89 4.71 9.52
N VAL A 74 16.65 3.40 9.65
CA VAL A 74 17.64 2.42 10.10
C VAL A 74 18.77 2.27 9.07
N GLU A 75 18.44 2.16 7.78
CA GLU A 75 19.45 2.12 6.71
C GLU A 75 20.30 3.40 6.66
N PHE A 76 19.69 4.57 6.90
CA PHE A 76 20.45 5.80 7.05
C PHE A 76 21.36 5.78 8.28
N ALA A 77 20.90 5.25 9.41
CA ALA A 77 21.73 5.14 10.62
C ALA A 77 22.89 4.15 10.43
N GLN A 78 22.70 3.07 9.67
CA GLN A 78 23.77 2.14 9.32
C GLN A 78 24.85 2.79 8.45
N LYS A 79 24.47 3.75 7.58
CA LYS A 79 25.39 4.46 6.68
C LYS A 79 26.02 5.70 7.31
N ASP A 80 25.28 6.42 8.16
CA ASP A 80 25.68 7.71 8.75
C ASP A 80 25.07 7.86 10.16
N PRO A 81 25.56 7.09 11.13
CA PRO A 81 24.95 6.97 12.46
C PRO A 81 24.91 8.32 13.19
N GLU A 82 25.96 9.12 13.10
CA GLU A 82 26.04 10.40 13.80
C GLU A 82 25.10 11.47 13.19
N GLN A 83 24.91 11.46 11.87
CA GLN A 83 23.94 12.35 11.25
C GLN A 83 22.50 12.01 11.69
N VAL A 84 22.15 10.71 11.72
CA VAL A 84 20.82 10.29 12.20
C VAL A 84 20.66 10.51 13.70
N ARG A 85 21.71 10.26 14.50
CA ARG A 85 21.74 10.59 15.94
C ARG A 85 21.45 12.08 16.16
N SER A 86 22.12 12.95 15.41
CA SER A 86 21.88 14.40 15.47
C SER A 86 20.45 14.78 15.06
N MET A 87 19.82 14.07 14.12
CA MET A 87 18.43 14.33 13.76
C MET A 87 17.48 14.03 14.92
N PHE A 88 17.66 12.91 15.63
CA PHE A 88 16.84 12.58 16.79
C PHE A 88 17.11 13.51 17.98
N ILE A 89 18.37 13.93 18.20
CA ILE A 89 18.70 14.95 19.21
C ILE A 89 17.96 16.25 18.90
N ASN A 90 17.98 16.73 17.66
CA ASN A 90 17.25 17.94 17.26
C ASN A 90 15.73 17.76 17.37
N LEU A 91 15.20 16.60 16.96
CA LEU A 91 13.77 16.30 17.06
C LEU A 91 13.29 16.30 18.52
N PHE A 92 14.13 15.84 19.45
CA PHE A 92 13.78 15.71 20.86
C PHE A 92 14.16 16.91 21.73
N ASP A 93 14.69 17.98 21.12
CA ASP A 93 15.02 19.23 21.81
C ASP A 93 13.76 20.07 22.06
N GLU A 94 13.16 19.89 23.24
CA GLU A 94 11.95 20.61 23.66
C GLU A 94 12.13 22.15 23.78
N GLY A 95 13.35 22.68 23.62
CA GLY A 95 13.63 24.12 23.53
C GLY A 95 13.29 24.75 22.16
N GLN A 96 13.03 23.94 21.13
CA GLN A 96 12.68 24.40 19.79
C GLN A 96 11.18 24.25 19.49
N ASP A 97 10.65 25.11 18.61
CA ASP A 97 9.26 25.03 18.13
C ASP A 97 8.96 23.64 17.54
N TYR A 98 7.82 23.09 17.93
CA TYR A 98 7.36 21.75 17.54
C TYR A 98 7.35 21.54 16.02
N TYR A 99 6.84 22.52 15.26
CA TYR A 99 6.80 22.42 13.80
C TYR A 99 8.20 22.50 13.20
N GLU A 100 9.05 23.40 13.70
CA GLU A 100 10.42 23.54 13.19
C GLU A 100 11.23 22.26 13.38
N ARG A 101 11.09 21.56 14.52
CA ARG A 101 11.74 20.24 14.74
C ARG A 101 11.29 19.19 13.73
N VAL A 102 9.98 19.06 13.52
CA VAL A 102 9.41 18.12 12.54
C VAL A 102 9.88 18.45 11.13
N LYS A 103 9.90 19.74 10.77
CA LYS A 103 10.34 20.24 9.47
C LYS A 103 11.82 19.97 9.23
N ILE A 104 12.69 20.26 10.20
CA ILE A 104 14.14 20.00 10.11
C ILE A 104 14.40 18.51 9.93
N PHE A 105 13.74 17.65 10.71
CA PHE A 105 13.89 16.20 10.58
C PHE A 105 13.50 15.72 9.18
N LYS A 106 12.36 16.20 8.66
CA LYS A 106 11.89 15.88 7.30
C LYS A 106 12.86 16.34 6.22
N GLN A 107 13.35 17.58 6.30
CA GLN A 107 14.31 18.13 5.34
C GLN A 107 15.64 17.38 5.35
N THR A 108 16.14 17.04 6.53
CA THR A 108 17.39 16.29 6.69
C THR A 108 17.23 14.86 6.16
N SER A 109 16.07 14.24 6.38
CA SER A 109 15.75 12.92 5.81
C SER A 109 15.74 12.94 4.26
N VAL A 110 15.23 14.02 3.65
CA VAL A 110 15.30 14.21 2.18
C VAL A 110 16.75 14.33 1.71
N ALA A 111 17.58 15.09 2.43
CA ALA A 111 19.01 15.23 2.09
C ALA A 111 19.76 13.89 2.21
N LEU A 112 19.48 13.10 3.25
CA LEU A 112 20.04 11.76 3.41
C LEU A 112 19.59 10.80 2.31
N LEU A 113 18.32 10.88 1.89
CA LEU A 113 17.83 10.11 0.76
C LEU A 113 18.56 10.49 -0.53
N SER A 114 18.79 11.77 -0.79
CA SER A 114 19.58 12.22 -1.94
C SER A 114 21.04 11.77 -1.88
N LYS A 115 21.61 11.66 -0.67
CA LYS A 115 23.01 11.25 -0.44
C LYS A 115 23.23 9.74 -0.54
N TYR A 116 22.30 8.95 -0.01
CA TYR A 116 22.49 7.51 0.22
C TYR A 116 21.47 6.60 -0.47
N GLY A 117 20.37 7.17 -0.96
CA GLY A 117 19.35 6.48 -1.73
C GLY A 117 19.65 6.48 -3.22
N LYS A 118 18.84 5.74 -3.96
CA LYS A 118 18.82 5.72 -5.42
C LYS A 118 17.85 6.79 -5.92
N ALA A 119 18.03 7.22 -7.18
CA ALA A 119 17.17 8.23 -7.81
C ALA A 119 15.66 7.88 -7.81
N GLU A 120 15.33 6.59 -7.65
CA GLU A 120 13.96 6.05 -7.64
C GLU A 120 13.38 5.84 -6.24
N ASP A 121 14.19 5.99 -5.19
CA ASP A 121 13.74 5.72 -3.82
C ASP A 121 12.77 6.81 -3.37
N ASN A 122 11.61 6.41 -2.84
CA ASN A 122 10.63 7.35 -2.33
C ASN A 122 11.01 7.81 -0.91
N HIS A 123 10.68 9.05 -0.56
CA HIS A 123 10.86 9.54 0.80
C HIS A 123 9.70 9.13 1.73
N TYR A 124 10.02 8.50 2.85
CA TYR A 124 9.02 7.91 3.76
C TYR A 124 8.88 8.62 5.12
N GLN A 125 9.76 9.58 5.46
CA GLN A 125 9.68 10.35 6.73
C GLN A 125 8.66 11.50 6.65
N SER A 126 7.37 11.16 6.56
CA SER A 126 6.28 12.14 6.58
C SER A 126 6.04 12.74 7.97
N GLU A 127 5.25 13.81 8.06
CA GLU A 127 4.85 14.44 9.33
C GLU A 127 4.23 13.42 10.30
N ASN A 128 3.37 12.53 9.81
CA ASN A 128 2.78 11.45 10.61
C ASN A 128 3.85 10.57 11.26
N VAL A 129 4.82 10.12 10.45
CA VAL A 129 5.94 9.28 10.92
C VAL A 129 6.77 10.00 11.97
N ILE A 130 7.08 11.27 11.74
CA ILE A 130 7.92 12.04 12.65
C ILE A 130 7.20 12.30 13.98
N THR A 131 5.88 12.51 13.95
CA THR A 131 5.08 12.61 15.19
C THR A 131 5.00 11.29 15.96
N ILE A 132 5.12 10.13 15.28
CA ILE A 132 5.23 8.84 15.97
C ILE A 132 6.52 8.80 16.79
N TYR A 133 7.67 9.22 16.26
CA TYR A 133 8.92 9.27 17.05
C TYR A 133 8.82 10.20 18.26
N LEU A 134 8.16 11.36 18.11
CA LEU A 134 7.92 12.29 19.21
C LEU A 134 7.02 11.68 20.30
N TRP A 135 5.93 11.04 19.91
CA TRP A 135 5.06 10.32 20.84
C TRP A 135 5.77 9.15 21.50
N LEU A 136 6.57 8.37 20.77
CA LEU A 136 7.36 7.28 21.36
C LEU A 136 8.34 7.78 22.43
N ARG A 137 8.97 8.96 22.22
CA ARG A 137 9.93 9.55 23.17
C ARG A 137 9.26 10.26 24.34
N TYR A 138 8.17 10.98 24.09
CA TYR A 138 7.43 11.76 25.08
C TYR A 138 5.92 11.42 25.01
N PRO A 139 5.55 10.20 25.42
CA PRO A 139 4.18 9.70 25.26
C PRO A 139 3.15 10.50 26.05
N ASP A 140 3.55 11.16 27.14
CA ASP A 140 2.68 12.01 27.97
C ASP A 140 2.60 13.48 27.50
N LYS A 141 3.09 13.79 26.29
CA LYS A 141 3.11 15.17 25.75
C LYS A 141 2.71 15.29 24.29
N TYR A 142 3.02 14.30 23.46
CA TYR A 142 2.73 14.34 22.02
C TYR A 142 1.76 13.24 21.60
N TYR A 143 1.10 13.46 20.47
CA TYR A 143 0.17 12.52 19.85
C TYR A 143 0.58 12.19 18.41
N ILE A 144 0.05 11.10 17.86
CA ILE A 144 0.27 10.70 16.46
C ILE A 144 -0.60 11.54 15.52
N PHE A 145 0.01 12.32 14.63
CA PHE A 145 -0.71 13.14 13.66
C PHE A 145 -1.00 12.40 12.35
N LYS A 146 -2.28 12.12 12.06
CA LYS A 146 -2.72 11.66 10.74
C LYS A 146 -3.86 12.53 10.22
N LEU A 147 -3.58 13.31 9.18
CA LEU A 147 -4.49 14.34 8.63
C LEU A 147 -5.93 13.84 8.38
N GLY A 148 -6.10 12.61 7.89
CA GLY A 148 -7.44 12.03 7.68
C GLY A 148 -8.19 11.76 8.98
N ILE A 149 -7.51 11.22 9.99
CA ILE A 149 -8.10 10.91 11.30
C ILE A 149 -8.52 12.19 12.00
N VAL A 150 -7.61 13.16 12.11
CA VAL A 150 -7.84 14.39 12.88
C VAL A 150 -8.97 15.24 12.28
N ARG A 151 -9.14 15.22 10.95
CA ARG A 151 -10.29 15.82 10.26
C ARG A 151 -11.59 15.15 10.65
N ASN A 152 -11.61 13.82 10.66
CA ASN A 152 -12.80 13.06 11.00
C ASN A 152 -13.19 13.29 12.47
N VAL A 153 -12.21 13.28 13.38
CA VAL A 153 -12.42 13.59 14.80
C VAL A 153 -13.00 15.00 14.97
N ALA A 154 -12.37 16.01 14.36
CA ALA A 154 -12.86 17.38 14.44
C ALA A 154 -14.28 17.52 13.88
N LYS A 155 -14.59 16.83 12.77
CA LYS A 155 -15.93 16.81 12.17
C LYS A 155 -16.96 16.14 13.08
N TYR A 156 -16.63 14.98 13.66
CA TYR A 156 -17.53 14.23 14.54
C TYR A 156 -17.88 15.01 15.81
N LEU A 157 -16.87 15.64 16.41
CA LEU A 157 -16.98 16.39 17.65
C LEU A 157 -17.41 17.85 17.42
N HIS A 158 -17.81 18.23 16.20
CA HIS A 158 -18.14 19.61 15.83
C HIS A 158 -17.11 20.65 16.31
N ALA A 159 -15.83 20.26 16.31
CA ALA A 159 -14.77 21.05 16.88
C ALA A 159 -14.37 22.20 15.94
N ASN A 160 -14.15 23.40 16.49
CA ASN A 160 -13.75 24.58 15.73
C ASN A 160 -12.25 24.58 15.35
N TYR A 161 -11.73 23.45 14.88
CA TYR A 161 -10.36 23.31 14.38
C TYR A 161 -10.39 22.96 12.89
N HIS A 162 -9.58 23.65 12.11
CA HIS A 162 -9.55 23.51 10.66
C HIS A 162 -8.27 22.80 10.21
N PHE A 163 -8.41 21.84 9.29
CA PHE A 163 -7.30 21.02 8.80
C PHE A 163 -7.25 20.98 7.28
N LYS A 164 -6.27 21.65 6.68
CA LYS A 164 -6.16 21.82 5.22
C LYS A 164 -4.92 21.13 4.66
N LYS A 165 -5.04 20.47 3.51
CA LYS A 165 -3.89 19.83 2.86
C LYS A 165 -2.85 20.91 2.50
N GLY A 166 -1.58 20.68 2.83
CA GLY A 166 -0.49 21.64 2.60
C GLY A 166 -0.27 22.67 3.71
N ALA A 167 -1.21 22.85 4.65
CA ALA A 167 -1.05 23.78 5.78
C ALA A 167 -0.35 23.09 6.98
N TYR A 168 0.88 22.60 6.79
CA TYR A 168 1.51 21.67 7.74
C TYR A 168 1.71 22.23 9.15
N ALA A 169 2.24 23.45 9.29
CA ALA A 169 2.46 24.07 10.60
C ALA A 169 1.16 24.27 11.38
N GLU A 170 0.14 24.80 10.70
CA GLU A 170 -1.18 25.02 11.29
C GLU A 170 -1.87 23.71 11.64
N ASN A 171 -1.83 22.71 10.76
CA ASN A 171 -2.40 21.39 11.03
C ASN A 171 -1.77 20.74 12.26
N LEU A 172 -0.45 20.83 12.41
CA LEU A 172 0.27 20.23 13.53
C LEU A 172 -0.08 20.94 14.85
N ARG A 173 -0.17 22.27 14.85
CA ARG A 173 -0.60 23.05 16.04
C ARG A 173 -2.06 22.80 16.40
N ASN A 174 -2.97 22.85 15.42
CA ASN A 174 -4.39 22.59 15.63
C ASN A 174 -4.65 21.16 16.08
N HIS A 175 -3.85 20.20 15.61
CA HIS A 175 -3.93 18.81 16.05
C HIS A 175 -3.59 18.66 17.52
N LEU A 176 -2.46 19.22 17.96
CA LEU A 176 -2.07 19.19 19.37
C LEU A 176 -3.17 19.81 20.24
N ALA A 177 -3.63 21.02 19.89
CA ALA A 177 -4.68 21.70 20.66
C ALA A 177 -6.00 20.91 20.73
N LEU A 178 -6.43 20.29 19.62
CA LEU A 178 -7.62 19.44 19.58
C LEU A 178 -7.46 18.21 20.48
N TYR A 179 -6.30 17.56 20.45
CA TYR A 179 -6.06 16.34 21.21
C TYR A 179 -5.82 16.63 22.69
N ASP A 180 -5.21 17.77 23.03
CA ASP A 180 -5.13 18.25 24.42
C ASP A 180 -6.52 18.50 25.01
N GLU A 181 -7.41 19.12 24.24
CA GLU A 181 -8.79 19.33 24.64
C GLU A 181 -9.54 18.00 24.83
N LEU A 182 -9.38 17.07 23.88
CA LEU A 182 -9.96 15.74 23.97
C LEU A 182 -9.44 14.98 25.21
N CYS A 183 -8.12 14.96 25.40
CA CYS A 183 -7.46 14.31 26.53
C CYS A 183 -7.94 14.86 27.88
N ALA A 184 -8.09 16.18 27.98
CA ALA A 184 -8.62 16.83 29.19
C ALA A 184 -10.05 16.39 29.52
N GLU A 185 -10.89 16.11 28.51
CA GLU A 185 -12.21 15.51 28.74
C GLU A 185 -12.14 14.02 29.10
N LEU A 186 -11.25 13.24 28.48
CA LEU A 186 -11.07 11.81 28.82
C LEU A 186 -10.63 11.61 30.27
N GLN A 187 -9.75 12.49 30.77
CA GLN A 187 -9.27 12.45 32.16
C GLN A 187 -10.39 12.63 33.20
N LYS A 188 -11.55 13.18 32.81
CA LYS A 188 -12.72 13.33 33.70
C LYS A 188 -13.57 12.06 33.78
N ASP A 189 -13.43 11.12 32.87
CA ASP A 189 -14.19 9.86 32.85
C ASP A 189 -13.47 8.77 33.66
N ALA A 190 -13.80 8.68 34.95
CA ALA A 190 -13.18 7.73 35.87
C ALA A 190 -13.41 6.26 35.46
N GLU A 191 -14.53 5.94 34.82
CA GLU A 191 -14.83 4.59 34.35
C GLU A 191 -13.89 4.21 33.20
N LEU A 192 -13.70 5.11 32.23
CA LEU A 192 -12.77 4.91 31.13
C LEU A 192 -11.32 4.71 31.62
N VAL A 193 -10.90 5.52 32.59
CA VAL A 193 -9.56 5.41 33.19
C VAL A 193 -9.38 4.07 33.89
N GLN A 194 -10.35 3.67 34.71
CA GLN A 194 -10.31 2.38 35.40
C GLN A 194 -10.33 1.21 34.42
N LEU A 195 -11.09 1.34 33.33
CA LEU A 195 -11.17 0.34 32.26
C LEU A 195 -9.80 0.14 31.60
N LEU A 196 -9.10 1.22 31.21
CA LEU A 196 -7.73 1.13 30.69
C LEU A 196 -6.78 0.48 31.71
N HIS A 197 -6.74 0.98 32.94
CA HIS A 197 -5.85 0.45 33.98
C HIS A 197 -6.06 -1.03 34.25
N SER A 198 -7.30 -1.53 34.14
CA SER A 198 -7.59 -2.96 34.34
C SER A 198 -6.99 -3.87 33.27
N GLN A 199 -6.68 -3.33 32.09
CA GLN A 199 -6.17 -4.10 30.95
C GLN A 199 -4.65 -3.98 30.77
N LEU A 200 -4.03 -2.92 31.32
CA LEU A 200 -2.60 -2.70 31.21
C LEU A 200 -1.81 -3.83 31.89
N THR A 201 -0.79 -4.31 31.17
CA THR A 201 0.15 -5.33 31.66
C THR A 201 1.53 -4.70 31.90
N PRO A 202 2.48 -5.39 32.56
CA PRO A 202 3.85 -4.88 32.72
C PRO A 202 4.58 -4.56 31.40
N ASP A 203 4.16 -5.15 30.29
CA ASP A 203 4.71 -4.90 28.95
C ASP A 203 4.08 -3.67 28.27
N CYS A 204 3.10 -3.03 28.91
CA CYS A 204 2.44 -1.83 28.41
C CYS A 204 3.00 -0.56 29.05
N TYR A 205 3.01 0.55 28.31
CA TYR A 205 3.25 1.86 28.90
C TYR A 205 2.09 2.22 29.84
N PRO A 206 2.33 2.76 31.05
CA PRO A 206 1.25 3.05 32.00
C PRO A 206 0.23 4.09 31.52
N ASP A 207 0.66 4.99 30.61
CA ASP A 207 -0.19 6.01 29.99
C ASP A 207 -0.95 6.88 31.01
N SER A 208 -0.29 7.28 32.10
CA SER A 208 -0.92 8.04 33.18
C SER A 208 -1.50 9.38 32.75
N ALA A 209 -0.96 9.99 31.67
CA ALA A 209 -1.50 11.21 31.10
C ALA A 209 -2.62 10.96 30.07
N LEU A 210 -2.95 9.69 29.76
CA LEU A 210 -3.98 9.24 28.81
C LEU A 210 -3.78 9.70 27.35
N HIS A 211 -2.56 10.06 26.97
CA HIS A 211 -2.29 10.53 25.62
C HIS A 211 -2.37 9.41 24.59
N THR A 212 -1.90 8.20 24.95
CA THR A 212 -2.02 7.03 24.07
C THR A 212 -3.47 6.60 23.92
N LEU A 213 -4.23 6.61 25.02
CA LEU A 213 -5.68 6.42 24.99
C LEU A 213 -6.39 7.47 24.12
N THR A 214 -5.94 8.72 24.17
CA THR A 214 -6.50 9.81 23.33
C THR A 214 -6.28 9.54 21.84
N ILE A 215 -5.10 9.04 21.45
CA ILE A 215 -4.82 8.59 20.08
C ILE A 215 -5.77 7.46 19.68
N ASP A 216 -5.98 6.50 20.58
CA ASP A 216 -6.85 5.35 20.32
C ASP A 216 -8.32 5.73 20.17
N VAL A 217 -8.84 6.55 21.09
CA VAL A 217 -10.20 7.12 21.00
C VAL A 217 -10.38 7.95 19.73
N GLY A 218 -9.38 8.78 19.37
CA GLY A 218 -9.38 9.54 18.12
C GLY A 218 -9.46 8.64 16.88
N TYR A 219 -8.72 7.53 16.88
CA TYR A 219 -8.82 6.52 15.82
C TYR A 219 -10.21 5.88 15.77
N TYR A 220 -10.74 5.44 16.91
CA TYR A 220 -12.07 4.83 17.01
C TYR A 220 -13.18 5.77 16.51
N ILE A 221 -13.18 7.03 16.92
CA ILE A 221 -14.14 8.04 16.45
C ILE A 221 -14.07 8.19 14.93
N SER A 222 -12.86 8.23 14.37
CA SER A 222 -12.68 8.28 12.91
C SER A 222 -13.27 7.05 12.20
N GLN A 223 -13.14 5.86 12.78
CA GLN A 223 -13.68 4.62 12.22
C GLN A 223 -15.21 4.53 12.35
N SER A 224 -15.78 5.06 13.42
CA SER A 224 -17.24 5.12 13.61
C SER A 224 -17.91 6.02 12.58
N LEU A 225 -17.26 7.11 12.15
CA LEU A 225 -17.73 7.93 11.03
C LEU A 225 -17.72 7.18 9.70
N SER A 226 -16.71 6.35 9.42
CA SER A 226 -16.70 5.55 8.18
C SER A 226 -17.79 4.48 8.24
N LYS A 227 -17.97 3.80 9.38
CA LYS A 227 -19.00 2.78 9.57
C LYS A 227 -20.43 3.34 9.55
N GLN A 228 -20.68 4.56 10.09
CA GLN A 228 -22.00 5.21 9.98
C GLN A 228 -22.35 5.57 8.53
N LYS A 229 -21.33 5.82 7.70
CA LYS A 229 -21.51 6.01 6.26
C LYS A 229 -21.95 4.71 5.59
N ASP A 230 -21.27 3.61 5.89
CA ASP A 230 -21.58 2.27 5.35
C ASP A 230 -22.91 1.70 5.89
N ALA A 231 -23.25 1.96 7.16
CA ALA A 231 -24.47 1.49 7.81
C ALA A 231 -25.73 2.21 7.32
N ASN A 232 -25.65 3.54 7.10
CA ASN A 232 -26.74 4.29 6.48
C ASN A 232 -26.98 3.86 5.02
N GLU A 233 -25.95 3.41 4.30
CA GLU A 233 -26.10 2.83 2.96
C GLU A 233 -26.73 1.42 3.01
N SER A 234 -26.44 0.61 4.05
CA SER A 234 -26.98 -0.76 4.20
C SER A 234 -28.44 -0.83 4.71
N ASN A 235 -28.92 0.16 5.48
CA ASN A 235 -30.30 0.18 6.00
C ASN A 235 -31.37 0.65 4.99
N MET A 236 -30.97 1.06 3.77
CA MET A 236 -31.92 1.43 2.71
C MET A 236 -32.43 0.24 1.86
N THR A 237 -31.99 -1.00 2.13
CA THR A 237 -32.41 -2.19 1.34
C THR A 237 -33.60 -3.00 1.88
N ALA A 238 -34.33 -2.56 2.91
CA ALA A 238 -35.46 -3.32 3.46
C ALA A 238 -36.69 -2.45 3.81
N THR A 239 -37.49 -2.05 2.82
CA THR A 239 -38.99 -2.11 2.76
C THR A 239 -39.53 -1.27 1.58
N VAL A 240 -40.69 -1.68 1.07
CA VAL A 240 -41.25 -1.43 -0.27
C VAL A 240 -41.82 -0.01 -0.51
N ALA A 241 -41.34 0.65 -1.58
CA ALA A 241 -41.96 1.64 -2.52
C ALA A 241 -42.70 2.92 -2.01
N PRO A 242 -42.87 3.95 -2.87
CA PRO A 242 -41.87 4.96 -3.19
C PRO A 242 -42.31 6.34 -2.69
N ALA A 243 -41.49 6.99 -1.88
CA ALA A 243 -41.59 8.42 -1.64
C ALA A 243 -40.28 9.06 -2.09
N VAL A 244 -40.37 9.78 -3.21
CA VAL A 244 -39.31 10.59 -3.82
C VAL A 244 -38.64 11.46 -2.75
N LYS A 245 -37.38 11.17 -2.42
CA LYS A 245 -36.48 12.08 -1.71
C LYS A 245 -35.02 11.90 -2.17
N ASP A 246 -34.66 12.80 -3.07
CA ASP A 246 -33.36 13.44 -3.35
C ASP A 246 -32.05 12.68 -3.03
N ASP A 247 -31.43 12.21 -4.11
CA ASP A 247 -30.16 11.47 -4.18
C ASP A 247 -29.04 12.45 -4.54
N THR A 248 -28.32 12.99 -3.54
CA THR A 248 -27.23 13.96 -3.79
C THR A 248 -25.95 13.80 -2.94
N SER A 249 -25.75 12.70 -2.21
CA SER A 249 -24.58 12.58 -1.30
C SER A 249 -23.38 11.74 -1.80
N ASP A 250 -23.53 10.94 -2.85
CA ASP A 250 -22.40 10.15 -3.42
C ASP A 250 -22.02 10.51 -4.84
N SER A 251 -22.62 11.58 -5.38
CA SER A 251 -22.27 12.11 -6.69
C SER A 251 -20.80 12.49 -6.74
N TYR A 252 -20.17 12.18 -7.87
CA TYR A 252 -18.78 12.54 -8.12
C TYR A 252 -18.67 12.98 -9.57
N THR A 253 -18.41 14.26 -9.75
CA THR A 253 -18.51 14.94 -11.02
C THR A 253 -17.14 15.27 -11.60
N LYS A 254 -17.12 15.75 -12.85
CA LYS A 254 -15.94 16.38 -13.46
C LYS A 254 -15.37 17.50 -12.58
N ALA A 255 -16.23 18.31 -11.95
CA ALA A 255 -15.78 19.39 -11.08
C ALA A 255 -15.04 18.85 -9.85
N ASP A 256 -15.56 17.78 -9.23
CA ASP A 256 -14.90 17.12 -8.10
C ASP A 256 -13.55 16.52 -8.52
N PHE A 257 -13.47 15.92 -9.72
CA PHE A 257 -12.20 15.47 -10.29
C PHE A 257 -11.18 16.60 -10.41
N LEU A 258 -11.55 17.72 -11.02
CA LEU A 258 -10.63 18.84 -11.30
C LEU A 258 -10.18 19.58 -10.03
N THR A 259 -10.95 19.49 -8.94
CA THR A 259 -10.54 20.06 -7.63
C THR A 259 -9.57 19.16 -6.87
N GLU A 260 -9.68 17.83 -7.03
CA GLU A 260 -8.83 16.87 -6.33
C GLU A 260 -7.57 16.46 -7.11
N VAL A 261 -7.64 16.43 -8.44
CA VAL A 261 -6.57 15.99 -9.33
C VAL A 261 -5.99 17.20 -10.04
N TYR A 262 -4.66 17.38 -9.95
CA TYR A 262 -3.92 18.43 -10.65
C TYR A 262 -3.87 18.16 -12.15
N MET A 263 -4.96 18.46 -12.85
CA MET A 263 -5.15 18.29 -14.28
C MET A 263 -5.99 19.45 -14.82
N THR A 264 -5.64 19.97 -15.98
CA THR A 264 -6.47 20.99 -16.65
C THR A 264 -7.77 20.38 -17.16
N GLU A 265 -8.81 21.20 -17.27
CA GLU A 265 -10.10 20.78 -17.84
C GLU A 265 -9.94 20.17 -19.24
N GLU A 266 -9.15 20.82 -20.09
CA GLU A 266 -8.82 20.35 -21.44
C GLU A 266 -8.17 18.95 -21.42
N ARG A 267 -7.23 18.71 -20.50
CA ARG A 267 -6.55 17.42 -20.38
C ARG A 267 -7.48 16.33 -19.83
N TYR A 268 -8.41 16.68 -18.94
CA TYR A 268 -9.45 15.76 -18.49
C TYR A 268 -10.39 15.37 -19.62
N ASP A 269 -10.86 16.34 -20.41
CA ASP A 269 -11.76 16.08 -21.54
C ASP A 269 -11.08 15.23 -22.60
N HIS A 270 -9.80 15.49 -22.87
CA HIS A 270 -8.99 14.66 -23.75
C HIS A 270 -8.86 13.23 -23.21
N LEU A 271 -8.52 13.06 -21.92
CA LEU A 271 -8.32 11.76 -21.28
C LEU A 271 -9.61 10.93 -21.23
N THR A 272 -10.73 11.54 -20.85
CA THR A 272 -12.04 10.88 -20.83
C THR A 272 -12.50 10.50 -22.24
N SER A 273 -12.28 11.37 -23.23
CA SER A 273 -12.57 11.07 -24.63
C SER A 273 -11.73 9.90 -25.14
N LEU A 274 -10.44 9.88 -24.80
CA LEU A 274 -9.53 8.81 -25.19
C LEU A 274 -9.94 7.48 -24.54
N LEU A 275 -10.31 7.49 -23.25
CA LEU A 275 -10.78 6.30 -22.55
C LEU A 275 -12.15 5.81 -23.07
N LYS A 276 -13.09 6.72 -23.38
CA LYS A 276 -14.39 6.36 -23.99
C LYS A 276 -14.23 5.69 -25.35
N ASN A 277 -13.30 6.19 -26.17
CA ASN A 277 -13.07 5.73 -27.54
C ASN A 277 -12.20 4.47 -27.61
N LYS A 278 -11.10 4.42 -26.85
CA LYS A 278 -10.11 3.33 -26.91
C LYS A 278 -10.35 2.24 -25.86
N LYS A 279 -11.21 2.50 -24.87
CA LYS A 279 -11.54 1.63 -23.72
C LYS A 279 -10.38 1.29 -22.78
N ASN A 280 -9.15 1.62 -23.17
CA ASN A 280 -7.93 1.33 -22.42
C ASN A 280 -7.00 2.54 -22.48
N VAL A 281 -6.39 2.88 -21.35
CA VAL A 281 -5.43 3.98 -21.21
C VAL A 281 -4.31 3.58 -20.27
N ILE A 282 -3.08 3.96 -20.62
CA ILE A 282 -1.92 3.84 -19.74
C ILE A 282 -1.54 5.24 -19.26
N LEU A 283 -1.62 5.48 -17.95
CA LEU A 283 -1.10 6.70 -17.34
C LEU A 283 0.40 6.52 -17.08
N GLN A 284 1.24 7.23 -17.83
CA GLN A 284 2.68 7.22 -17.66
C GLN A 284 3.16 8.47 -16.90
N GLY A 285 4.22 8.32 -16.12
CA GLY A 285 4.82 9.41 -15.35
C GLY A 285 5.70 8.88 -14.22
N ALA A 286 6.49 9.75 -13.61
CA ALA A 286 7.37 9.40 -12.49
C ALA A 286 6.59 8.73 -11.33
N PRO A 287 7.23 7.87 -10.52
CA PRO A 287 6.63 7.39 -9.27
C PRO A 287 6.15 8.56 -8.39
N GLY A 288 5.08 8.36 -7.63
CA GLY A 288 4.57 9.40 -6.70
C GLY A 288 3.75 10.54 -7.32
N VAL A 289 3.64 10.69 -8.65
CA VAL A 289 2.85 11.76 -9.30
C VAL A 289 1.32 11.58 -9.24
N GLY A 290 0.84 10.67 -8.38
CA GLY A 290 -0.60 10.48 -8.16
C GLY A 290 -1.34 9.74 -9.28
N LYS A 291 -0.67 8.93 -10.12
CA LYS A 291 -1.31 8.17 -11.20
C LYS A 291 -2.47 7.28 -10.72
N THR A 292 -2.23 6.53 -9.65
CA THR A 292 -3.25 5.68 -9.00
C THR A 292 -4.42 6.49 -8.47
N PHE A 293 -4.11 7.62 -7.84
CA PHE A 293 -5.10 8.56 -7.33
C PHE A 293 -5.96 9.15 -8.45
N CYS A 294 -5.31 9.57 -9.54
CA CYS A 294 -5.96 10.09 -10.75
C CYS A 294 -6.85 9.03 -11.42
N ALA A 295 -6.37 7.79 -11.58
CA ALA A 295 -7.12 6.73 -12.25
C ALA A 295 -8.43 6.39 -11.53
N LYS A 296 -8.38 6.26 -10.19
CA LYS A 296 -9.57 5.98 -9.38
C LYS A 296 -10.58 7.12 -9.43
N ARG A 297 -10.10 8.36 -9.35
CA ARG A 297 -10.94 9.56 -9.41
C ARG A 297 -11.56 9.79 -10.79
N LEU A 298 -10.85 9.43 -11.85
CA LEU A 298 -11.35 9.47 -13.22
C LEU A 298 -12.49 8.46 -13.42
N ALA A 299 -12.34 7.24 -12.89
CA ALA A 299 -13.39 6.24 -12.92
C ALA A 299 -14.65 6.74 -12.21
N TRP A 300 -14.52 7.30 -10.99
CA TRP A 300 -15.66 7.89 -10.28
C TRP A 300 -16.34 9.03 -11.05
N SER A 301 -15.58 9.89 -11.74
CA SER A 301 -16.16 11.03 -12.46
C SER A 301 -16.87 10.62 -13.74
N MET A 302 -16.44 9.53 -14.37
CA MET A 302 -17.13 8.94 -15.52
C MET A 302 -18.37 8.15 -15.08
N ILE A 303 -18.26 7.43 -13.97
CA ILE A 303 -19.39 6.76 -13.31
C ILE A 303 -20.46 7.76 -12.82
N GLY A 304 -20.04 8.97 -12.44
CA GLY A 304 -20.90 10.01 -11.86
C GLY A 304 -21.09 9.88 -10.34
N LYS A 305 -20.47 8.90 -9.69
CA LYS A 305 -20.56 8.65 -8.25
C LYS A 305 -19.39 7.82 -7.71
N LYS A 306 -19.17 7.87 -6.38
CA LYS A 306 -18.12 7.11 -5.68
C LYS A 306 -18.50 5.64 -5.47
N ASP A 307 -18.64 4.89 -6.56
CA ASP A 307 -19.10 3.50 -6.52
C ASP A 307 -17.94 2.51 -6.67
N GLU A 308 -17.45 2.00 -5.53
CA GLU A 308 -16.35 1.01 -5.49
C GLU A 308 -16.75 -0.34 -6.08
N SER A 309 -18.04 -0.70 -6.07
CA SER A 309 -18.49 -2.00 -6.59
C SER A 309 -18.29 -2.17 -8.11
N ARG A 310 -18.07 -1.07 -8.82
CA ARG A 310 -17.83 -1.02 -10.27
C ARG A 310 -16.37 -0.76 -10.62
N ILE A 311 -15.49 -0.75 -9.62
CA ILE A 311 -14.06 -0.55 -9.79
C ILE A 311 -13.32 -1.73 -9.17
N GLU A 312 -12.57 -2.46 -9.98
CA GLU A 312 -11.67 -3.49 -9.47
C GLU A 312 -10.24 -2.99 -9.56
N PHE A 313 -9.48 -3.15 -8.47
CA PHE A 313 -8.12 -2.64 -8.35
C PHE A 313 -7.16 -3.78 -8.07
N ILE A 314 -6.14 -3.93 -8.92
CA ILE A 314 -5.09 -4.93 -8.73
C ILE A 314 -3.70 -4.33 -8.88
N GLN A 315 -2.73 -4.93 -8.20
CA GLN A 315 -1.33 -4.64 -8.38
C GLN A 315 -0.61 -5.88 -8.90
N PHE A 316 0.08 -5.77 -10.02
CA PHE A 316 0.92 -6.85 -10.51
C PHE A 316 2.20 -6.95 -9.68
N HIS A 317 2.57 -8.17 -9.34
CA HIS A 317 3.87 -8.54 -8.78
C HIS A 317 4.60 -9.47 -9.74
N GLN A 318 5.91 -9.66 -9.56
CA GLN A 318 6.73 -10.48 -10.47
C GLN A 318 6.23 -11.93 -10.63
N ASN A 319 5.53 -12.44 -9.60
CA ASN A 319 4.94 -13.79 -9.62
C ASN A 319 3.44 -13.80 -9.99
N TYR A 320 2.86 -12.69 -10.49
CA TYR A 320 1.43 -12.61 -10.80
C TYR A 320 1.19 -13.24 -12.16
N SER A 321 0.46 -14.34 -12.21
CA SER A 321 0.34 -15.15 -13.43
C SER A 321 -1.02 -15.00 -14.11
N TYR A 322 -1.12 -15.53 -15.33
CA TYR A 322 -2.39 -15.62 -16.05
C TYR A 322 -3.45 -16.39 -15.25
N GLU A 323 -3.04 -17.45 -14.55
CA GLU A 323 -3.92 -18.30 -13.75
C GLU A 323 -4.56 -17.54 -12.57
N ASP A 324 -3.87 -16.53 -12.04
CA ASP A 324 -4.41 -15.62 -11.02
C ASP A 324 -5.30 -14.52 -11.61
N PHE A 325 -4.96 -14.04 -12.81
CA PHE A 325 -5.65 -12.94 -13.47
C PHE A 325 -6.95 -13.37 -14.17
N MET A 326 -6.89 -14.44 -14.97
CA MET A 326 -7.93 -14.87 -15.90
C MET A 326 -8.61 -16.15 -15.44
N MET A 327 -7.94 -17.29 -15.54
CA MET A 327 -8.44 -18.58 -15.06
C MET A 327 -7.32 -19.61 -15.06
N GLY A 328 -7.33 -20.53 -14.11
CA GLY A 328 -6.33 -21.57 -14.02
C GLY A 328 -6.75 -22.73 -13.12
N TYR A 329 -6.13 -23.89 -13.34
CA TYR A 329 -6.33 -25.06 -12.50
C TYR A 329 -5.53 -24.92 -11.21
N LYS A 330 -6.22 -24.90 -10.06
CA LYS A 330 -5.60 -24.83 -8.73
C LYS A 330 -5.81 -26.14 -7.97
N PRO A 331 -4.84 -26.57 -7.16
CA PRO A 331 -4.94 -27.80 -6.38
C PRO A 331 -6.03 -27.70 -5.29
N GLU A 332 -6.78 -28.78 -5.10
CA GLU A 332 -7.73 -29.00 -4.00
C GLU A 332 -7.49 -30.39 -3.38
N LYS A 333 -8.22 -30.72 -2.30
CA LYS A 333 -8.02 -31.97 -1.53
C LYS A 333 -8.07 -33.25 -2.38
N GLN A 334 -8.76 -33.23 -3.53
CA GLN A 334 -8.80 -34.33 -4.50
C GLN A 334 -8.63 -33.80 -5.93
N GLY A 335 -7.39 -33.48 -6.33
CA GLY A 335 -7.04 -33.12 -7.70
C GLY A 335 -7.03 -31.61 -7.97
N PHE A 336 -7.32 -31.22 -9.21
CA PHE A 336 -7.26 -29.82 -9.66
C PHE A 336 -8.63 -29.32 -10.08
N LYS A 337 -8.95 -28.08 -9.72
CA LYS A 337 -10.19 -27.41 -10.11
C LYS A 337 -9.90 -26.12 -10.85
N LEU A 338 -10.63 -25.90 -11.94
CA LEU A 338 -10.61 -24.63 -12.64
C LEU A 338 -11.14 -23.53 -11.71
N LYS A 339 -10.32 -22.51 -11.46
CA LYS A 339 -10.69 -21.30 -10.72
C LYS A 339 -10.59 -20.10 -11.64
N TYR A 340 -11.61 -19.26 -11.60
CA TYR A 340 -11.64 -18.01 -12.33
C TYR A 340 -10.85 -16.96 -11.57
N GLY A 341 -9.97 -16.25 -12.27
CA GLY A 341 -9.19 -15.13 -11.78
C GLY A 341 -10.00 -13.85 -11.65
N VAL A 342 -9.36 -12.82 -11.11
CA VAL A 342 -10.02 -11.55 -10.75
C VAL A 342 -10.62 -10.82 -11.96
N PHE A 343 -9.92 -10.75 -13.09
CA PHE A 343 -10.40 -10.05 -14.27
C PHE A 343 -11.58 -10.77 -14.91
N TYR A 344 -11.55 -12.10 -14.94
CA TYR A 344 -12.67 -12.88 -15.48
C TYR A 344 -13.95 -12.67 -14.67
N ARG A 345 -13.87 -12.73 -13.32
CA ARG A 345 -15.02 -12.47 -12.45
C ARG A 345 -15.55 -11.05 -12.61
N PHE A 346 -14.66 -10.07 -12.75
CA PHE A 346 -15.03 -8.68 -13.00
C PHE A 346 -15.75 -8.50 -14.33
N CYS A 347 -15.26 -9.11 -15.42
CA CYS A 347 -15.94 -9.08 -16.71
C CYS A 347 -17.32 -9.72 -16.66
N GLN A 348 -17.51 -10.81 -15.90
CA GLN A 348 -18.83 -11.40 -15.68
C GLN A 348 -19.77 -10.45 -14.94
N GLN A 349 -19.27 -9.77 -13.92
CA GLN A 349 -20.05 -8.77 -13.19
C GLN A 349 -20.48 -7.61 -14.10
N ALA A 350 -19.57 -7.11 -14.94
CA ALA A 350 -19.86 -6.05 -15.90
C ALA A 350 -20.86 -6.51 -16.98
N ALA A 351 -20.74 -7.75 -17.46
CA ALA A 351 -21.65 -8.32 -18.45
C ALA A 351 -23.10 -8.43 -17.94
N ASN A 352 -23.30 -8.64 -16.63
CA ASN A 352 -24.62 -8.67 -16.00
C ASN A 352 -25.27 -7.27 -15.86
N HIS A 353 -24.53 -6.21 -16.15
CA HIS A 353 -24.97 -4.81 -16.01
C HIS A 353 -24.53 -3.97 -17.22
N PRO A 354 -25.05 -4.26 -18.43
CA PRO A 354 -24.56 -3.67 -19.68
C PRO A 354 -24.76 -2.15 -19.77
N ASP A 355 -25.72 -1.60 -19.04
CA ASP A 355 -26.03 -0.16 -19.01
C ASP A 355 -25.13 0.64 -18.07
N LYS A 356 -24.22 -0.03 -17.34
CA LYS A 356 -23.35 0.60 -16.35
C LYS A 356 -21.89 0.50 -16.79
N GLU A 357 -21.14 1.59 -16.60
CA GLU A 357 -19.70 1.59 -16.82
C GLU A 357 -18.97 0.93 -15.65
N PHE A 358 -17.98 0.09 -15.98
CA PHE A 358 -17.08 -0.60 -15.05
C PHE A 358 -15.64 -0.28 -15.41
N PHE A 359 -14.79 -0.08 -14.40
CA PHE A 359 -13.39 0.29 -14.58
C PHE A 359 -12.47 -0.71 -13.90
N PHE A 360 -11.56 -1.29 -14.67
CA PHE A 360 -10.53 -2.17 -14.14
C PHE A 360 -9.20 -1.42 -14.06
N LEU A 361 -8.64 -1.31 -12.86
CA LEU A 361 -7.43 -0.53 -12.60
C LEU A 361 -6.26 -1.47 -12.30
N ILE A 362 -5.23 -1.39 -13.14
CA ILE A 362 -4.00 -2.17 -13.00
C ILE A 362 -2.86 -1.26 -12.56
N LEU A 363 -2.30 -1.55 -11.38
CA LEU A 363 -1.04 -0.98 -10.94
C LEU A 363 0.10 -1.91 -11.35
N HIS A 364 0.84 -1.52 -12.38
CA HIS A 364 2.10 -2.18 -12.70
C HIS A 364 3.23 -1.40 -12.02
N PRO A 365 4.09 -2.01 -11.18
CA PRO A 365 5.36 -1.41 -10.83
C PRO A 365 6.20 -1.37 -12.10
N PHE A 366 6.16 -0.26 -12.83
CA PHE A 366 7.05 -0.03 -13.95
C PHE A 366 8.42 0.32 -13.36
N HIS A 367 9.33 -0.64 -13.38
CA HIS A 367 10.75 -0.37 -13.12
C HIS A 367 11.34 0.25 -14.40
N PRO A 368 11.97 1.42 -14.35
CA PRO A 368 12.93 1.80 -15.38
C PRO A 368 13.96 0.66 -15.49
N LYS A 369 14.14 0.09 -16.69
CA LYS A 369 15.08 -1.02 -16.91
C LYS A 369 16.48 -0.62 -16.42
N ASN A 370 17.08 -1.42 -15.52
CA ASN A 370 18.52 -1.43 -15.28
C ASN A 370 19.23 -2.15 -16.45
N TRP A 371 20.27 -1.54 -17.01
CA TRP A 371 20.90 -1.93 -18.27
C TRP A 371 21.90 -3.10 -18.22
N ASP A 372 22.37 -3.60 -17.07
CA ASP A 372 23.54 -4.50 -17.10
C ASP A 372 23.36 -5.91 -16.51
N LYS A 373 22.14 -6.35 -16.22
CA LYS A 373 21.84 -7.78 -15.98
C LYS A 373 20.43 -8.12 -16.46
N HIS A 374 20.32 -8.82 -17.58
CA HIS A 374 19.02 -9.21 -18.12
C HIS A 374 18.63 -10.60 -17.63
N THR A 375 17.60 -10.62 -16.78
CA THR A 375 16.97 -11.83 -16.23
C THR A 375 16.03 -12.41 -17.28
N ILE A 376 16.18 -13.70 -17.61
CA ILE A 376 15.12 -14.45 -18.30
C ILE A 376 13.84 -14.33 -17.48
N VAL A 377 12.68 -14.20 -18.13
CA VAL A 377 11.39 -14.26 -17.44
C VAL A 377 11.29 -15.60 -16.73
N SER A 378 11.55 -15.61 -15.42
CA SER A 378 11.67 -16.82 -14.60
C SER A 378 10.40 -17.67 -14.71
N ALA A 379 9.23 -17.02 -14.82
CA ALA A 379 7.95 -17.70 -15.03
C ALA A 379 7.94 -18.60 -16.27
N ASN A 380 8.42 -18.12 -17.43
CA ASN A 380 8.46 -18.91 -18.66
C ASN A 380 9.47 -20.06 -18.52
N LEU A 381 10.60 -19.80 -17.86
CA LEU A 381 11.64 -20.81 -17.62
C LEU A 381 11.13 -21.94 -16.69
N TYR A 382 10.45 -21.58 -15.60
CA TYR A 382 9.83 -22.56 -14.70
C TYR A 382 8.65 -23.29 -15.35
N GLN A 383 7.89 -22.62 -16.23
CA GLN A 383 6.80 -23.24 -16.97
C GLN A 383 7.32 -24.31 -17.94
N ILE A 384 8.30 -23.98 -18.79
CA ILE A 384 8.89 -24.96 -19.70
C ILE A 384 9.59 -26.08 -18.92
N PHE A 385 10.27 -25.76 -17.82
CA PHE A 385 10.84 -26.77 -16.93
C PHE A 385 9.76 -27.72 -16.38
N THR A 386 8.61 -27.20 -15.96
CA THR A 386 7.50 -28.03 -15.47
C THR A 386 6.97 -28.98 -16.54
N TYR A 387 6.79 -28.50 -17.78
CA TYR A 387 6.38 -29.36 -18.90
C TYR A 387 7.40 -30.44 -19.21
N VAL A 388 8.69 -30.08 -19.25
CA VAL A 388 9.79 -31.01 -19.47
C VAL A 388 9.84 -32.08 -18.38
N LYS A 389 9.72 -31.71 -17.11
CA LYS A 389 9.76 -32.67 -15.99
C LYS A 389 8.55 -33.59 -15.98
N ASN A 390 7.36 -33.07 -16.24
CA ASN A 390 6.15 -33.89 -16.31
C ASN A 390 6.24 -34.90 -17.46
N LYS A 391 6.71 -34.46 -18.64
CA LYS A 391 6.89 -35.37 -19.78
C LYS A 391 8.00 -36.39 -19.55
N GLN A 392 9.10 -36.00 -18.90
CA GLN A 392 10.17 -36.92 -18.52
C GLN A 392 9.66 -37.99 -17.53
N ALA A 393 8.83 -37.60 -16.55
CA ALA A 393 8.25 -38.54 -15.60
C ALA A 393 7.29 -39.53 -16.28
N GLU A 394 6.45 -39.06 -17.21
CA GLU A 394 5.57 -39.90 -18.03
C GLU A 394 6.35 -40.93 -18.85
N LEU A 395 7.42 -40.50 -19.53
CA LEU A 395 8.25 -41.39 -20.35
C LEU A 395 9.03 -42.41 -19.51
N ASN A 396 9.50 -42.03 -18.33
CA ASN A 396 10.18 -42.93 -17.41
C ASN A 396 9.23 -44.04 -16.91
N GLN A 397 7.95 -43.72 -16.63
CA GLN A 397 6.94 -44.71 -16.26
C GLN A 397 6.58 -45.65 -17.41
N SER A 398 6.75 -45.18 -18.65
CA SER A 398 6.51 -45.96 -19.87
C SER A 398 7.68 -46.91 -20.24
N GLY A 399 8.73 -46.97 -19.41
CA GLY A 399 9.91 -47.80 -19.65
C GLY A 399 10.86 -47.26 -20.74
N GLY A 400 10.67 -46.02 -21.20
CA GLY A 400 11.49 -45.41 -22.25
C GLY A 400 12.70 -44.64 -21.70
N SER A 401 13.89 -44.85 -22.27
CA SER A 401 15.12 -44.10 -21.98
C SER A 401 15.28 -42.87 -22.88
N ARG A 402 14.23 -42.03 -22.99
CA ARG A 402 14.26 -40.82 -23.83
C ARG A 402 14.49 -39.59 -22.95
N GLN A 403 15.43 -38.74 -23.34
CA GLN A 403 15.69 -37.47 -22.66
C GLN A 403 14.76 -36.39 -23.22
N VAL A 404 14.15 -35.62 -22.33
CA VAL A 404 13.28 -34.50 -22.70
C VAL A 404 14.06 -33.18 -22.54
N SER A 405 14.09 -32.37 -23.58
CA SER A 405 14.57 -30.99 -23.55
C SER A 405 13.42 -30.00 -23.74
N GLY A 406 13.63 -28.75 -23.31
CA GLY A 406 12.69 -27.65 -23.47
C GLY A 406 13.30 -26.48 -24.23
N MET A 407 12.47 -25.71 -24.93
CA MET A 407 12.90 -24.49 -25.59
C MET A 407 11.90 -23.36 -25.38
N LEU A 408 12.40 -22.17 -25.09
CA LEU A 408 11.68 -20.92 -25.20
C LEU A 408 12.15 -20.18 -26.45
N LEU A 409 11.20 -19.89 -27.35
CA LEU A 409 11.45 -19.16 -28.58
C LEU A 409 10.80 -17.77 -28.47
N TYR A 410 11.62 -16.73 -28.49
CA TYR A 410 11.16 -15.34 -28.44
C TYR A 410 11.28 -14.67 -29.81
N ALA A 411 10.43 -13.67 -30.07
CA ALA A 411 10.63 -12.80 -31.23
C ALA A 411 11.89 -11.95 -31.00
N ARG A 412 12.78 -11.89 -31.99
CA ARG A 412 13.96 -11.02 -31.97
C ARG A 412 13.51 -9.56 -31.99
N THR A 413 14.10 -8.76 -31.12
CA THR A 413 13.88 -7.31 -31.05
C THR A 413 15.05 -6.56 -31.68
N ASP A 414 14.91 -5.24 -31.85
CA ASP A 414 15.99 -4.37 -32.34
C ASP A 414 17.08 -4.09 -31.28
N GLU A 415 17.09 -4.82 -30.15
CA GLU A 415 18.11 -4.69 -29.11
C GLU A 415 19.40 -5.45 -29.50
N ASP A 416 20.58 -4.88 -29.22
CA ASP A 416 21.89 -5.44 -29.62
C ASP A 416 22.20 -6.80 -28.96
N ILE A 417 21.56 -7.09 -27.83
CA ILE A 417 21.78 -8.28 -27.02
C ILE A 417 20.45 -9.04 -26.88
N GLN A 418 20.44 -10.31 -27.28
CA GLN A 418 19.27 -11.19 -27.21
C GLN A 418 19.42 -12.20 -26.05
N PRO A 419 18.33 -12.69 -25.43
CA PRO A 419 18.37 -13.60 -24.28
C PRO A 419 18.76 -15.05 -24.64
N ASP A 420 19.56 -15.24 -25.68
CA ASP A 420 19.92 -16.54 -26.22
C ASP A 420 20.85 -17.28 -25.25
N GLY A 421 20.56 -18.54 -24.92
CA GLY A 421 21.37 -19.32 -24.00
C GLY A 421 20.85 -20.74 -23.75
N VAL A 422 21.71 -21.61 -23.21
CA VAL A 422 21.38 -23.00 -22.88
C VAL A 422 21.62 -23.26 -21.39
N TYR A 423 20.63 -23.83 -20.73
CA TYR A 423 20.59 -24.09 -19.29
C TYR A 423 20.41 -25.57 -19.01
N GLN A 424 21.07 -26.07 -17.97
CA GLN A 424 20.88 -27.45 -17.48
C GLN A 424 20.09 -27.39 -16.17
N MET A 425 18.88 -27.94 -16.18
CA MET A 425 17.97 -27.89 -15.02
C MET A 425 17.56 -29.31 -14.64
N SER A 426 18.10 -29.79 -13.50
CA SER A 426 17.79 -31.13 -12.96
C SER A 426 17.97 -32.27 -13.97
N GLY A 427 19.02 -32.21 -14.79
CA GLY A 427 19.38 -33.22 -15.80
C GLY A 427 18.69 -33.04 -17.16
N ASN A 428 17.83 -32.03 -17.32
CA ASN A 428 17.16 -31.71 -18.58
C ASN A 428 17.70 -30.39 -19.15
N GLN A 429 17.94 -30.37 -20.46
CA GLN A 429 18.39 -29.17 -21.18
C GLN A 429 17.21 -28.25 -21.48
N ILE A 430 17.37 -26.95 -21.20
CA ILE A 430 16.40 -25.91 -21.58
C ILE A 430 17.15 -24.82 -22.32
N SER A 431 16.79 -24.54 -23.57
CA SER A 431 17.35 -23.41 -24.32
C SER A 431 16.37 -22.24 -24.39
N VAL A 432 16.94 -21.05 -24.45
CA VAL A 432 16.24 -19.82 -24.82
C VAL A 432 16.88 -19.33 -26.10
N THR A 433 16.08 -19.03 -27.11
CA THR A 433 16.59 -18.49 -28.38
C THR A 433 15.60 -17.51 -28.98
N THR A 434 16.10 -16.65 -29.86
CA THR A 434 15.30 -15.66 -30.58
C THR A 434 15.13 -16.02 -32.04
N LEU A 435 14.02 -15.54 -32.63
CA LEU A 435 13.65 -15.72 -34.04
C LEU A 435 13.34 -14.37 -34.66
N ASP A 436 14.03 -14.01 -35.75
CA ASP A 436 13.75 -12.77 -36.45
C ASP A 436 12.49 -12.91 -37.32
N LEU A 437 11.40 -12.28 -36.86
CA LEU A 437 10.11 -12.29 -37.53
C LEU A 437 9.99 -11.23 -38.64
N ASN A 438 10.96 -10.31 -38.76
CA ASN A 438 10.94 -9.20 -39.72
C ASN A 438 11.61 -9.55 -41.05
N CYS A 439 11.99 -10.82 -41.26
CA CYS A 439 12.61 -11.30 -42.48
C CYS A 439 11.61 -12.03 -43.42
N PRO A 440 11.92 -12.19 -44.72
CA PRO A 440 11.12 -13.01 -45.63
C PRO A 440 10.94 -14.45 -45.12
N PHE A 441 9.79 -15.06 -45.41
CA PHE A 441 9.43 -16.39 -44.91
C PHE A 441 10.47 -17.49 -45.19
N GLU A 442 11.16 -17.42 -46.34
CA GLU A 442 12.22 -18.37 -46.67
C GLU A 442 13.39 -18.32 -45.67
N GLN A 443 13.75 -17.12 -45.21
CA GLN A 443 14.78 -16.90 -44.18
C GLN A 443 14.28 -17.26 -42.78
N LEU A 444 13.01 -16.97 -42.47
CA LEU A 444 12.36 -17.39 -41.22
C LEU A 444 12.34 -18.93 -41.10
N SER A 445 11.97 -19.61 -42.18
CA SER A 445 11.95 -21.07 -42.27
C SER A 445 13.36 -21.66 -42.10
N ALA A 446 14.38 -21.06 -42.74
CA ALA A 446 15.76 -21.46 -42.54
C ALA A 446 16.23 -21.30 -41.09
N GLN A 447 15.84 -20.21 -40.40
CA GLN A 447 16.13 -20.02 -38.98
C GLN A 447 15.48 -21.09 -38.11
N LEU A 448 14.20 -21.38 -38.31
CA LEU A 448 13.48 -22.42 -37.57
C LEU A 448 14.09 -23.81 -37.78
N ASN A 449 14.46 -24.15 -39.02
CA ASN A 449 15.12 -25.42 -39.33
C ASN A 449 16.51 -25.51 -38.67
N SER A 450 17.27 -24.42 -38.67
CA SER A 450 18.57 -24.36 -37.98
C SER A 450 18.44 -24.53 -36.46
N ILE A 451 17.45 -23.89 -35.85
CA ILE A 451 17.13 -24.03 -34.42
C ILE A 451 16.74 -25.47 -34.10
N ALA A 452 15.89 -26.08 -34.93
CA ALA A 452 15.47 -27.47 -34.76
C ALA A 452 16.66 -28.44 -34.89
N ALA A 453 17.49 -28.28 -35.91
CA ALA A 453 18.69 -29.09 -36.11
C ALA A 453 19.68 -28.96 -34.94
N THR A 454 19.97 -27.72 -34.53
CA THR A 454 20.93 -27.45 -33.44
C THR A 454 20.44 -28.01 -32.10
N HIS A 455 19.14 -27.92 -31.82
CA HIS A 455 18.59 -28.31 -30.52
C HIS A 455 18.16 -29.78 -30.43
N PHE A 456 17.77 -30.41 -31.54
CA PHE A 456 17.21 -31.76 -31.56
C PHE A 456 18.02 -32.79 -32.38
N GLU A 457 18.97 -32.38 -33.23
CA GLU A 457 19.77 -33.31 -34.06
C GLU A 457 21.21 -33.55 -33.55
N THR A 458 21.54 -33.16 -32.31
CA THR A 458 22.74 -33.73 -31.67
C THR A 458 22.43 -35.12 -31.13
N VAL A 459 22.50 -36.11 -32.04
CA VAL A 459 22.72 -37.53 -31.76
C VAL A 459 23.97 -37.98 -32.50
#